data_AF-A0A7Z9BTR7-F1
#
_entry.id   AF-A0A7Z9BTR7-F1
#
_cell.length_a   1.000
_cell.length_b   1.000
_cell.length_c   1.000
_cell.angle_alpha   90.00
_cell.angle_beta   90.00
_cell.angle_gamma   90.00
#
_symmetry.space_group_name_H-M   'P 1'
#
loop_
_entity.id
_entity.type
_entity.pdbx_description
1 polymer ?
#
loop_
_entity_poly.entity_id
_entity_poly.type
_entity_poly.pdbx_seq_one_letter_code
_entity_poly.pdbx_strand_id
1 'polypeptide(L)'
;MKKTIKLNPPNSIEHQLMTTCELTNQVRQDTMQDLENIGEDFKHLFLVIQSVQRNYQALLDQNQQLQSLLLNLVKDCYCWEGNRCQNCQKILQAMGSAQPKAIAKNSTNPDAESTEKYQDIVTQLRKRN
;
A
#
# COMPACT_ATOMS: atom_id res chain seq x y z
N MET A 1 63.00 49.65 25.64
CA MET A 1 62.17 48.43 25.84
C MET A 1 61.17 48.33 24.70
N LYS A 2 61.30 47.34 23.81
CA LYS A 2 60.35 47.13 22.71
C LYS A 2 59.17 46.33 23.25
N LYS A 3 57.96 46.91 23.23
CA LYS A 3 56.72 46.20 23.53
C LYS A 3 56.38 45.29 22.34
N THR A 4 56.61 43.99 22.49
CA THR A 4 56.13 42.98 21.56
C THR A 4 54.63 42.83 21.76
N ILE A 5 53.85 43.31 20.80
CA ILE A 5 52.41 43.03 20.72
C ILE A 5 52.29 41.55 20.38
N LYS A 6 51.79 40.73 21.31
CA LYS A 6 51.36 39.38 20.99
C LYS A 6 50.12 39.49 20.11
N LEU A 7 50.30 39.34 18.81
CA LEU A 7 49.21 39.04 17.90
C LEU A 7 48.64 37.68 18.33
N ASN A 8 47.46 37.68 18.93
CA ASN A 8 46.70 36.45 19.11
C ASN A 8 46.53 35.81 17.72
N PRO A 9 46.69 34.48 17.59
CA PRO A 9 46.51 33.81 16.32
C PRO A 9 45.11 34.12 15.81
N PRO A 10 44.92 34.33 14.50
CA PRO A 10 43.59 34.49 13.96
C PRO A 10 42.91 33.13 14.12
N ASN A 11 42.08 32.96 15.15
CA ASN A 11 40.90 32.11 15.03
C ASN A 11 40.03 32.80 13.98
N SER A 12 40.46 32.65 12.73
CA SER A 12 40.04 33.46 11.61
C SER A 12 38.59 33.14 11.37
N ILE A 13 37.76 34.17 11.32
CA ILE A 13 36.39 34.10 10.82
C ILE A 13 36.35 33.29 9.52
N GLU A 14 37.40 33.37 8.71
CA GLU A 14 37.63 32.56 7.51
C GLU A 14 37.62 31.04 7.75
N HIS A 15 38.30 30.54 8.79
CA HIS A 15 38.28 29.11 9.10
C HIS A 15 36.89 28.64 9.52
N GLN A 16 36.17 29.45 10.32
CA GLN A 16 34.78 29.14 10.68
C GLN A 16 33.86 29.19 9.45
N LEU A 17 34.08 30.14 8.55
CA LEU A 17 33.32 30.27 7.30
C LEU A 17 33.57 29.07 6.38
N MET A 18 34.82 28.61 6.26
CA MET A 18 35.19 27.44 5.47
C MET A 18 34.56 26.16 6.03
N THR A 19 34.65 25.91 7.34
CA THR A 19 34.00 24.76 7.98
C THR A 19 32.48 24.79 7.80
N THR A 20 31.86 25.96 7.91
CA THR A 20 30.41 26.12 7.70
C THR A 20 30.03 25.84 6.24
N CYS A 21 30.85 26.29 5.28
CA CYS A 21 30.64 26.05 3.86
C CYS A 21 30.78 24.56 3.51
N GLU A 22 31.80 23.90 4.05
CA GLU A 22 32.02 22.45 3.91
C GLU A 22 30.84 21.65 4.47
N LEU A 23 30.38 21.98 5.69
CA LEU A 23 29.22 21.34 6.30
C LEU A 23 27.95 21.58 5.46
N THR A 24 27.76 22.80 4.94
CA THR A 24 26.60 23.12 4.08
C THR A 24 26.63 22.29 2.79
N ASN A 25 27.81 22.13 2.18
CA ASN A 25 27.97 21.30 0.99
C ASN A 25 27.71 19.82 1.28
N GLN A 26 28.18 19.32 2.43
CA GLN A 26 27.94 17.94 2.86
C GLN A 26 26.44 17.70 3.10
N VAL A 27 25.78 18.55 3.88
CA VAL A 27 24.33 18.46 4.12
C VAL A 27 23.56 18.51 2.80
N ARG A 28 23.96 19.36 1.86
CA ARG A 28 23.35 19.42 0.53
C ARG A 28 23.52 18.10 -0.23
N GLN A 29 24.71 17.52 -0.24
CA GLN A 29 24.97 16.25 -0.92
C GLN A 29 24.16 15.11 -0.30
N ASP A 30 24.17 15.00 1.03
CA ASP A 30 23.40 14.00 1.77
C ASP A 30 21.90 14.14 1.47
N THR A 31 21.39 15.37 1.49
CA THR A 31 19.98 15.65 1.15
C THR A 31 19.65 15.27 -0.30
N MET A 32 20.56 15.52 -1.25
CA MET A 32 20.35 15.12 -2.65
C MET A 32 20.31 13.59 -2.78
N GLN A 33 21.20 12.88 -2.09
CA GLN A 33 21.20 11.42 -2.06
C GLN A 33 19.92 10.86 -1.44
N ASP A 34 19.45 11.43 -0.33
CA ASP A 34 18.20 11.02 0.32
C ASP A 34 17.00 11.22 -0.61
N LEU A 35 16.95 12.32 -1.35
CA LEU A 35 15.89 12.57 -2.34
C LEU A 35 15.93 11.57 -3.50
N GLU A 36 17.12 11.18 -3.97
CA GLU A 36 17.28 10.13 -4.97
C GLU A 36 16.80 8.78 -4.45
N ASN A 37 17.22 8.40 -3.25
CA ASN A 37 16.81 7.16 -2.58
C ASN A 37 15.28 7.10 -2.41
N ILE A 38 14.67 8.19 -1.94
CA ILE A 38 13.21 8.30 -1.83
C ILE A 38 12.54 8.12 -3.21
N GLY A 39 13.13 8.70 -4.26
CA GLY A 39 12.66 8.53 -5.63
C GLY A 39 12.70 7.07 -6.10
N GLU A 40 13.72 6.31 -5.70
CA GLU A 40 13.84 4.88 -5.98
C GLU A 40 12.83 4.06 -5.17
N ASP A 41 12.65 4.38 -3.88
CA ASP A 41 11.66 3.75 -3.02
C ASP A 41 10.23 3.91 -3.57
N PHE A 42 9.89 5.10 -4.06
CA PHE A 42 8.59 5.32 -4.70
C PHE A 42 8.38 4.47 -5.96
N LYS A 43 9.41 4.32 -6.80
CA LYS A 43 9.35 3.43 -7.97
C LYS A 43 9.13 1.99 -7.52
N HIS A 44 9.85 1.54 -6.51
CA HIS A 44 9.73 0.18 -6.00
C HIS A 44 8.34 -0.07 -5.39
N LEU A 45 7.84 0.85 -4.57
CA LEU A 45 6.48 0.79 -4.01
C LEU A 45 5.42 0.72 -5.10
N PHE A 46 5.55 1.51 -6.15
CA PHE A 46 4.64 1.47 -7.29
C PHE A 46 4.60 0.09 -7.96
N LEU A 47 5.75 -0.53 -8.20
CA LEU A 47 5.83 -1.88 -8.76
C LEU A 47 5.19 -2.93 -7.84
N VAL A 48 5.41 -2.82 -6.53
CA VAL A 48 4.78 -3.71 -5.54
C VAL A 48 3.26 -3.55 -5.56
N ILE A 49 2.74 -2.32 -5.57
CA ILE A 49 1.30 -2.04 -5.65
C ILE A 49 0.70 -2.67 -6.91
N GLN A 50 1.33 -2.48 -8.07
CA GLN A 50 0.88 -3.09 -9.33
C GLN A 50 0.91 -4.63 -9.28
N SER A 51 1.89 -5.22 -8.62
CA SER A 51 1.96 -6.67 -8.43
C SER A 51 0.81 -7.17 -7.55
N VAL A 52 0.58 -6.52 -6.42
CA VAL A 52 -0.52 -6.87 -5.50
C VAL A 52 -1.88 -6.72 -6.19
N GLN A 53 -2.11 -5.65 -6.93
CA GLN A 53 -3.35 -5.42 -7.67
C GLN A 53 -3.61 -6.53 -8.71
N ARG A 54 -2.58 -6.91 -9.50
CA ARG A 54 -2.70 -8.00 -10.47
C ARG A 54 -2.99 -9.34 -9.80
N ASN A 55 -2.29 -9.65 -8.72
CA ASN A 55 -2.49 -10.90 -7.97
C ASN A 55 -3.88 -10.95 -7.33
N TYR A 56 -4.36 -9.83 -6.79
CA TYR A 56 -5.69 -9.73 -6.22
C TYR A 56 -6.76 -9.93 -7.29
N GLN A 57 -6.62 -9.31 -8.46
CA GLN A 57 -7.55 -9.50 -9.57
C GLN A 57 -7.57 -10.96 -10.05
N ALA A 58 -6.41 -11.59 -10.20
CA ALA A 58 -6.33 -13.00 -10.58
C ALA A 58 -7.03 -13.91 -9.56
N LEU A 59 -6.91 -13.61 -8.26
CA LEU A 59 -7.60 -14.34 -7.21
C LEU A 59 -9.12 -14.16 -7.28
N LEU A 60 -9.60 -12.94 -7.57
CA LEU A 60 -11.02 -12.68 -7.78
C LEU A 60 -11.56 -13.47 -8.97
N ASP A 61 -10.85 -13.48 -10.09
CA ASP A 61 -11.23 -14.21 -11.29
C ASP A 61 -11.31 -15.72 -11.03
N GLN A 62 -10.30 -16.28 -10.33
CA GLN A 62 -10.31 -17.69 -9.92
C GLN A 62 -11.47 -18.02 -8.98
N ASN A 63 -11.78 -17.13 -8.04
CA ASN A 63 -12.90 -17.32 -7.12
C ASN A 63 -14.23 -17.31 -7.89
N GLN A 64 -14.41 -16.39 -8.84
CA GLN A 64 -15.60 -16.34 -9.69
C GLN A 64 -15.74 -17.62 -10.54
N GLN A 65 -14.65 -18.12 -11.12
CA GLN A 65 -14.65 -19.37 -11.87
C GLN A 65 -15.05 -20.56 -10.99
N LEU A 66 -14.49 -20.64 -9.77
CA LEU A 66 -14.82 -21.69 -8.83
C LEU A 66 -16.30 -21.64 -8.41
N GLN A 67 -16.82 -20.45 -8.13
CA GLN A 67 -18.25 -20.26 -7.82
C GLN A 67 -19.13 -20.72 -8.99
N SER A 68 -18.78 -20.34 -10.22
CA SER A 68 -19.51 -20.77 -11.41
C SER A 68 -19.48 -22.29 -11.57
N LEU A 69 -18.32 -22.92 -11.41
CA LEU A 69 -18.17 -24.37 -11.46
C LEU A 69 -19.03 -25.06 -10.40
N LEU A 70 -18.98 -24.59 -9.15
CA LEU A 70 -19.77 -25.14 -8.06
C LEU A 70 -21.28 -25.00 -8.30
N LEU A 71 -21.73 -23.86 -8.83
CA LEU A 71 -23.13 -23.67 -9.24
C LEU A 71 -23.54 -24.63 -10.35
N ASN A 72 -22.69 -24.84 -11.35
CA ASN A 72 -22.97 -25.78 -12.43
C ASN A 72 -23.05 -27.22 -11.91
N LEU A 73 -22.14 -27.63 -11.02
CA LEU A 73 -22.23 -28.95 -10.36
C LEU A 73 -23.53 -29.14 -9.58
N VAL A 74 -24.02 -28.09 -8.92
CA VAL A 74 -25.32 -28.14 -8.22
C VAL A 74 -26.49 -28.25 -9.21
N LYS A 75 -26.42 -27.59 -10.36
CA LYS A 75 -27.44 -27.67 -11.42
C LYS A 75 -27.47 -29.04 -12.10
N ASP A 76 -26.29 -29.60 -12.36
CA ASP A 76 -26.13 -30.91 -13.01
C ASP A 76 -26.40 -32.06 -12.03
N CYS A 77 -26.50 -31.77 -10.74
CA CYS A 77 -26.96 -32.72 -9.75
C CYS A 77 -28.48 -32.93 -9.91
N TYR A 78 -28.90 -34.19 -10.01
CA TYR A 78 -30.32 -34.60 -10.07
C TYR A 78 -31.14 -34.29 -8.80
N CYS A 79 -30.59 -33.53 -7.85
CA CYS A 79 -31.29 -33.07 -6.65
C CYS A 79 -32.07 -31.78 -6.94
N TRP A 80 -33.29 -31.66 -6.42
CA TRP A 80 -34.14 -30.49 -6.65
C TRP A 80 -34.32 -29.65 -5.39
N GLU A 81 -34.91 -28.47 -5.56
CA GLU A 81 -35.21 -27.57 -4.46
C GLU A 81 -36.20 -28.22 -3.47
N GLY A 82 -35.82 -28.30 -2.19
CA GLY A 82 -36.57 -29.05 -1.17
C GLY A 82 -36.06 -30.48 -0.90
N ASN A 83 -35.28 -31.08 -1.80
CA ASN A 83 -34.61 -32.38 -1.59
C ASN A 83 -33.16 -32.35 -2.10
N ARG A 84 -32.41 -31.31 -1.72
CA ARG A 84 -31.01 -31.16 -2.11
C ARG A 84 -30.14 -32.14 -1.31
N CYS A 85 -29.16 -32.77 -1.96
CA CYS A 85 -28.19 -33.58 -1.25
C CYS A 85 -27.33 -32.71 -0.32
N GLN A 86 -26.73 -33.33 0.70
CA GLN A 86 -25.95 -32.64 1.73
C GLN A 86 -24.82 -31.78 1.13
N ASN A 87 -24.18 -32.25 0.05
CA ASN A 87 -23.10 -31.52 -0.62
C ASN A 87 -23.61 -30.27 -1.36
N CYS A 88 -24.73 -30.37 -2.08
CA CYS A 88 -25.34 -29.21 -2.74
C CYS A 88 -25.81 -28.17 -1.73
N GLN A 89 -26.35 -28.60 -0.58
CA GLN A 89 -26.72 -27.68 0.50
C GLN A 89 -25.51 -26.94 1.06
N LYS A 90 -24.40 -27.63 1.35
CA LYS A 90 -23.16 -27.00 1.82
C LYS A 90 -22.60 -25.99 0.82
N ILE A 91 -22.58 -26.36 -0.46
CA ILE A 91 -22.12 -25.49 -1.54
C ILE A 91 -22.98 -24.21 -1.61
N LEU A 92 -24.31 -24.36 -1.63
CA LEU A 92 -25.24 -23.22 -1.68
C LEU A 92 -25.17 -22.34 -0.42
N GLN A 93 -25.00 -22.95 0.76
CA GLN A 93 -24.80 -22.20 2.01
C GLN A 93 -23.51 -21.38 1.97
N ALA A 94 -22.39 -21.99 1.56
CA ALA A 94 -21.10 -21.32 1.44
C ALA A 94 -21.17 -20.16 0.44
N MET A 95 -21.90 -20.30 -0.67
CA MET A 95 -22.10 -19.23 -1.66
C MET A 95 -23.10 -18.16 -1.19
N GLY A 96 -24.14 -18.53 -0.46
CA GLY A 96 -25.14 -17.61 0.10
C GLY A 96 -24.58 -16.75 1.23
N SER A 97 -23.70 -17.30 2.07
CA SER A 97 -22.92 -16.53 3.05
C SER A 97 -21.79 -15.72 2.42
N ALA A 98 -21.42 -16.04 1.18
CA ALA A 98 -20.37 -15.36 0.42
C ALA A 98 -20.91 -14.32 -0.56
N GLN A 99 -22.22 -14.05 -0.60
CA GLN A 99 -22.74 -12.89 -1.33
C GLN A 99 -22.22 -11.62 -0.67
N PRO A 100 -21.35 -10.82 -1.34
CA PRO A 100 -21.36 -9.41 -1.07
C PRO A 100 -22.77 -8.94 -1.43
N LYS A 101 -23.39 -8.14 -0.57
CA LYS A 101 -24.58 -7.37 -0.94
C LYS A 101 -24.38 -6.88 -2.37
N ALA A 102 -25.31 -7.24 -3.24
CA ALA A 102 -25.32 -6.84 -4.62
C ALA A 102 -24.86 -5.38 -4.71
N ILE A 103 -23.78 -5.14 -5.46
CA ILE A 103 -23.46 -3.82 -6.00
C ILE A 103 -24.72 -3.46 -6.78
N ALA A 104 -25.58 -2.70 -6.13
CA ALA A 104 -26.73 -2.09 -6.74
C ALA A 104 -26.15 -1.27 -7.88
N LYS A 105 -26.45 -1.70 -9.11
CA LYS A 105 -26.35 -0.86 -10.28
C LYS A 105 -27.09 0.42 -9.95
N ASN A 106 -26.35 1.46 -9.61
CA ASN A 106 -26.68 2.85 -9.87
C ASN A 106 -25.38 3.64 -9.80
N SER A 107 -24.90 3.98 -10.99
CA SER A 107 -23.94 5.06 -11.24
C SER A 107 -24.17 6.22 -10.28
N THR A 108 -23.16 6.63 -9.52
CA THR A 108 -22.42 7.89 -9.72
C THR A 108 -21.23 7.92 -8.73
N ASN A 109 -20.01 8.09 -9.26
CA ASN A 109 -18.70 8.21 -8.58
C ASN A 109 -18.01 6.94 -8.00
N PRO A 110 -17.01 6.38 -8.71
CA PRO A 110 -16.18 5.26 -8.21
C PRO A 110 -15.12 5.65 -7.15
N ASP A 111 -14.96 6.93 -6.81
CA ASP A 111 -13.93 7.41 -5.87
C ASP A 111 -14.36 7.42 -4.39
N ALA A 112 -15.67 7.32 -4.11
CA ALA A 112 -16.17 7.43 -2.73
C ALA A 112 -16.11 6.10 -1.96
N GLU A 113 -16.41 4.98 -2.64
CA GLU A 113 -16.57 3.66 -2.00
C GLU A 113 -15.21 2.98 -1.71
N SER A 114 -14.19 3.32 -2.49
CA SER A 114 -12.81 2.85 -2.29
C SER A 114 -12.18 3.50 -1.05
N THR A 115 -12.44 4.79 -0.81
CA THR A 115 -11.85 5.55 0.29
C THR A 115 -12.30 5.08 1.69
N GLU A 116 -13.57 4.71 1.87
CA GLU A 116 -14.09 4.18 3.15
C GLU A 116 -13.44 2.83 3.52
N LYS A 117 -13.23 1.95 2.54
CA LYS A 117 -12.67 0.62 2.77
C LYS A 117 -11.20 0.66 3.20
N TYR A 118 -10.44 1.65 2.72
CA TYR A 118 -9.05 1.86 3.13
C TYR A 118 -8.94 2.61 4.46
N GLN A 119 -9.90 3.46 4.82
CA GLN A 119 -9.91 4.15 6.11
C GLN A 119 -10.03 3.19 7.31
N ASP A 120 -10.84 2.14 7.20
CA ASP A 120 -10.96 1.17 8.30
C ASP A 120 -9.65 0.40 8.52
N ILE A 121 -8.98 -0.01 7.44
CA ILE A 121 -7.68 -0.68 7.49
C ILE A 121 -6.60 0.23 8.11
N VAL A 122 -6.54 1.50 7.70
CA VAL A 122 -5.59 2.49 8.25
C VAL A 122 -5.87 2.76 9.73
N THR A 123 -7.14 2.77 10.13
CA THR A 123 -7.54 3.00 11.53
C THR A 123 -7.16 1.81 12.42
N GLN A 124 -7.29 0.59 11.93
CA GLN A 124 -6.85 -0.61 12.64
C GLN A 124 -5.33 -0.67 12.81
N LEU A 125 -4.56 -0.19 11.82
CA LEU A 125 -3.10 -0.12 11.90
C LEU A 125 -2.60 0.95 12.88
N ARG A 126 -3.28 2.09 13.00
CA ARG A 126 -2.92 3.16 13.96
C ARG A 126 -3.20 2.82 15.42
N LYS A 127 -4.16 1.93 15.70
CA LYS A 127 -4.48 1.48 17.08
C LYS A 127 -3.51 0.42 17.61
N ARG A 128 -2.61 -0.07 16.76
CA ARG A 128 -1.69 -1.18 17.07
C ARG A 128 -0.25 -0.73 17.34
N ASN A 129 0.01 0.57 17.23
CA ASN A 129 1.19 1.27 17.74
C ASN A 129 0.80 2.11 18.96
#